data_AF-A0A8K0TWN3-F1
#
_entry.id   AF-A0A8K0TWN3-F1
#
_cell.length_a   1.000
_cell.length_b   1.000
_cell.length_c   1.000
_cell.angle_alpha   90.00
_cell.angle_beta   90.00
_cell.angle_gamma   90.00
#
_symmetry.space_group_name_H-M   'P 1'
#
loop_
_entity.id
_entity.type
_entity.pdbx_description
1 polymer ?
#
loop_
_entity_poly.entity_id
_entity_poly.type
_entity_poly.pdbx_seq_one_letter_code
_entity_poly.pdbx_strand_id
1 'polypeptide(L)'
;PNQPPPLVNTRRLRSSFVGNAAKKVEAILYFMDTLDLNLMLFLDFLSWGNHECSINTKIWYECTALMISDELLGILEHWYRP
;
A
#
# COMPACT_ATOMS: atom_id res chain seq x y z
N PRO A 1 17.37 -18.12 2.38
CA PRO A 1 17.51 -16.81 1.69
C PRO A 1 16.93 -15.68 2.56
N ASN A 2 17.64 -14.57 2.73
CA ASN A 2 17.14 -13.41 3.47
C ASN A 2 15.92 -12.84 2.74
N GLN A 3 14.78 -12.74 3.43
CA GLN A 3 13.58 -12.15 2.87
C GLN A 3 13.78 -10.64 2.66
N PRO A 4 13.25 -10.04 1.57
CA PRO A 4 13.27 -8.61 1.37
C PRO A 4 12.78 -7.86 2.62
N PRO A 5 13.48 -6.80 3.09
CA PRO A 5 13.06 -6.03 4.26
C PRO A 5 11.59 -5.57 4.27
N PRO A 6 10.98 -5.17 3.13
CA PRO A 6 9.58 -4.79 3.12
C PRO A 6 8.62 -5.92 3.49
N LEU A 7 8.88 -7.15 3.04
CA LEU A 7 8.03 -8.31 3.34
C LEU A 7 8.08 -8.67 4.81
N VAL A 8 9.26 -8.54 5.43
CA VAL A 8 9.42 -8.74 6.87
C VAL A 8 8.60 -7.71 7.65
N ASN A 9 8.60 -6.45 7.21
CA ASN A 9 7.82 -5.40 7.85
C ASN A 9 6.31 -5.64 7.74
N THR A 10 5.79 -5.98 6.55
CA THR A 10 4.37 -6.29 6.35
C THR A 10 3.93 -7.48 7.21
N ARG A 11 4.69 -8.57 7.21
CA ARG A 11 4.40 -9.75 8.05
C ARG A 11 4.41 -9.42 9.52
N ARG A 12 5.38 -8.63 9.99
CA ARG A 12 5.45 -8.15 11.37
C ARG A 12 4.20 -7.35 11.75
N LEU A 13 3.83 -6.35 10.94
CA LEU A 13 2.67 -5.51 11.19
C LEU A 13 1.35 -6.30 11.19
N ARG A 14 1.24 -7.30 10.31
CA ARG A 14 0.08 -8.20 10.25
C ARG A 14 -0.02 -9.08 11.50
N SER A 15 1.09 -9.68 11.93
CA SER A 15 1.14 -10.51 13.14
C SER A 15 0.89 -9.70 14.42
N SER A 16 1.29 -8.43 14.45
CA SER A 16 1.02 -7.52 15.58
C SER A 16 -0.24 -6.67 15.39
N PHE A 17 -1.10 -6.98 14.42
CA PHE A 17 -2.26 -6.14 14.14
C PHE A 17 -3.28 -6.25 15.28
N VAL A 18 -3.50 -5.13 15.96
CA VAL A 18 -4.53 -4.99 17.00
C VAL A 18 -5.50 -3.88 16.61
N GLY A 19 -6.79 -4.12 16.83
CA GLY A 19 -7.87 -3.13 16.67
C GLY A 19 -8.76 -3.33 15.44
N ASN A 20 -9.60 -2.34 15.15
CA ASN A 20 -10.59 -2.39 14.08
C ASN A 20 -9.99 -1.91 12.75
N ALA A 21 -9.90 -2.80 11.76
CA ALA A 21 -9.37 -2.50 10.44
C ALA A 21 -10.18 -1.44 9.69
N ALA A 22 -11.52 -1.53 9.72
CA ALA A 22 -12.40 -0.58 9.04
C ALA A 22 -12.17 0.86 9.52
N LYS A 23 -12.10 1.08 10.85
CA LYS A 23 -11.82 2.41 11.41
C LYS A 23 -10.47 2.98 10.98
N LYS A 24 -9.44 2.13 10.89
CA LYS A 24 -8.11 2.55 10.45
C LYS A 24 -8.10 2.90 8.97
N VAL A 25 -8.76 2.09 8.14
CA VAL A 25 -8.88 2.36 6.69
C VAL A 25 -9.70 3.62 6.44
N GLU A 26 -10.83 3.80 7.12
CA GLU A 26 -11.66 5.00 7.04
C GLU A 26 -10.88 6.27 7.40
N ALA A 27 -10.05 6.23 8.46
CA ALA A 27 -9.21 7.36 8.83
C ALA A 27 -8.18 7.73 7.73
N ILE A 28 -7.65 6.75 7.00
CA ILE A 28 -6.75 7.00 5.87
C ILE A 28 -7.51 7.61 4.69
N LEU A 29 -8.70 7.09 4.37
CA LEU A 29 -9.54 7.65 3.31
C LEU A 29 -9.91 9.11 3.60
N TYR A 30 -10.31 9.40 4.84
CA TYR A 30 -10.58 10.77 5.27
C TYR A 30 -9.33 11.67 5.12
N PHE A 31 -8.15 11.17 5.49
CA PHE A 31 -6.92 11.94 5.33
C PHE A 31 -6.58 12.20 3.85
N MET A 32 -6.82 11.24 2.97
CA MET A 32 -6.67 11.45 1.52
C MET A 32 -7.58 12.58 1.04
N ASP A 33 -8.85 12.61 1.48
CA ASP A 33 -9.79 13.67 1.13
C ASP A 33 -9.26 15.05 1.55
N THR A 34 -8.60 15.17 2.70
CA THR A 34 -7.99 16.44 3.14
C THR A 34 -6.81 16.91 2.28
N LEU A 35 -6.27 16.04 1.42
CA LEU A 35 -5.18 16.31 0.49
C LEU A 35 -5.65 16.44 -0.96
N ASP A 36 -6.96 16.51 -1.19
CA ASP A 36 -7.57 16.45 -2.52
C ASP A 36 -7.14 15.20 -3.32
N LEU A 37 -6.89 14.09 -2.61
CA LEU A 37 -6.55 12.80 -3.17
C LEU A 37 -7.69 11.82 -2.91
N ASN A 38 -7.96 10.96 -3.89
CA ASN A 38 -8.81 9.79 -3.70
C ASN A 38 -8.00 8.51 -3.89
N LEU A 39 -8.60 7.36 -3.59
CA LEU A 39 -7.93 6.06 -3.69
C LEU A 39 -7.39 5.79 -5.11
N MET A 40 -8.12 6.20 -6.15
CA MET A 40 -7.72 5.96 -7.53
C MET A 40 -6.46 6.74 -7.91
N LEU A 41 -6.41 8.04 -7.59
CA LEU A 41 -5.24 8.89 -7.83
C LEU A 41 -4.03 8.43 -7.00
N PHE A 42 -4.26 8.05 -5.74
CA PHE A 42 -3.20 7.52 -4.90
C PHE A 42 -2.57 6.26 -5.48
N LEU A 43 -3.39 5.31 -5.94
CA LEU A 43 -2.90 4.07 -6.54
C LEU A 43 -2.17 4.32 -7.86
N ASP A 44 -2.65 5.26 -8.69
CA ASP A 44 -1.98 5.65 -9.94
C ASP A 44 -0.58 6.22 -9.66
N PHE A 45 -0.47 7.18 -8.74
CA PHE A 45 0.80 7.78 -8.35
C PHE A 45 1.76 6.77 -7.71
N LEU A 46 1.24 5.86 -6.89
CA LEU A 46 1.99 4.75 -6.31
C LEU A 46 2.39 3.69 -7.36
N SER A 47 1.71 3.63 -8.50
CA SER A 47 1.99 2.66 -9.56
C SER A 47 2.80 3.27 -10.72
N TRP A 48 3.71 4.19 -10.40
CA TRP A 48 4.57 4.89 -11.36
C TRP A 48 3.83 5.79 -12.38
N GLY A 49 2.57 6.16 -12.12
CA GLY A 49 1.80 7.08 -12.97
C GLY A 49 2.33 8.53 -12.94
N ASN A 50 3.24 8.86 -12.02
CA ASN A 50 3.83 10.19 -11.88
C ASN A 50 5.37 10.13 -11.75
N HIS A 51 6.07 11.02 -12.48
CA HIS A 51 7.53 11.06 -12.50
C HIS A 51 8.14 11.44 -11.14
N GLU A 52 7.60 12.44 -10.45
CA GLU A 52 8.09 12.89 -9.13
C GLU A 52 7.92 11.78 -8.09
N CYS A 53 6.81 11.03 -8.16
CA CYS A 53 6.60 9.84 -7.34
C CYS A 53 7.60 8.72 -7.65
N SER A 54 7.95 8.54 -8.93
CA SER A 54 8.88 7.48 -9.36
C SER A 54 10.33 7.69 -8.91
N ILE A 55 10.76 8.95 -8.73
CA ILE A 55 12.11 9.30 -8.27
C ILE A 55 12.18 9.49 -6.75
N ASN A 56 11.04 9.59 -6.06
CA ASN A 56 11.00 9.66 -4.62
C ASN A 56 11.36 8.31 -4.00
N THR A 57 12.47 8.26 -3.25
CA THR A 57 13.02 7.01 -2.71
C THR A 57 12.07 6.28 -1.76
N LYS A 58 11.26 7.00 -0.99
CA LYS A 58 10.29 6.39 -0.08
C LYS A 58 9.13 5.78 -0.87
N ILE A 59 8.57 6.51 -1.83
CA ILE A 59 7.48 6.01 -2.66
C ILE A 59 7.97 4.81 -3.46
N TRP A 60 9.12 4.91 -4.12
CA TRP A 60 9.74 3.82 -4.87
C TRP A 60 9.96 2.56 -4.03
N TYR A 61 10.38 2.71 -2.76
CA TYR A 61 10.50 1.60 -1.82
C TYR A 61 9.15 0.92 -1.57
N GLU A 62 8.09 1.67 -1.30
CA GLU A 62 6.74 1.12 -1.10
C GLU A 62 6.18 0.46 -2.37
N CYS A 63 6.45 1.03 -3.55
CA CYS A 63 6.07 0.42 -4.83
C CYS A 63 6.76 -0.94 -5.03
N THR A 64 8.07 -0.98 -4.76
CA THR A 64 8.86 -2.20 -4.87
C THR A 64 8.39 -3.24 -3.86
N ALA A 65 8.10 -2.80 -2.62
CA ALA A 65 7.55 -3.65 -1.57
C ALA A 65 6.22 -4.28 -1.98
N LEU A 66 5.33 -3.49 -2.59
CA LEU A 66 4.03 -3.94 -3.07
C LEU A 66 4.20 -5.01 -4.15
N MET A 67 5.02 -4.77 -5.17
CA MET A 67 5.19 -5.69 -6.30
C MET A 67 5.83 -7.03 -5.94
N ILE A 68 6.69 -7.07 -4.93
CA ILE A 68 7.33 -8.32 -4.47
C ILE A 68 6.52 -9.04 -3.39
N SER A 69 5.35 -8.52 -3.00
CA SER A 69 4.55 -9.06 -1.91
C SER A 69 3.58 -10.17 -2.33
N ASP A 70 3.51 -11.21 -1.49
CA ASP A 70 2.48 -12.25 -1.61
C ASP A 70 1.09 -11.65 -1.38
N GLU A 71 1.01 -10.57 -0.58
CA GLU A 71 -0.23 -9.86 -0.26
C GLU A 71 -0.88 -9.18 -1.46
N LEU A 72 -0.09 -8.68 -2.43
CA LEU A 72 -0.63 -8.03 -3.62
C LEU A 72 -1.53 -8.97 -4.43
N LEU A 73 -1.13 -10.24 -4.57
CA LEU A 73 -1.95 -11.23 -5.29
C LEU A 73 -3.32 -11.39 -4.63
N GLY A 74 -3.37 -11.51 -3.30
CA GLY A 74 -4.63 -11.59 -2.56
C GLY A 74 -5.48 -10.31 -2.68
N ILE A 75 -4.85 -9.12 -2.72
CA ILE A 75 -5.56 -7.86 -2.96
C ILE A 75 -6.21 -7.88 -4.35
N LEU A 76 -5.47 -8.27 -5.38
CA LEU A 76 -5.98 -8.34 -6.75
C LEU A 76 -7.13 -9.35 -6.90
N GLU A 77 -7.05 -10.50 -6.22
CA GLU A 77 -8.14 -11.48 -6.20
C GLU A 77 -9.43 -10.90 -5.59
N HIS A 78 -9.32 -10.19 -4.45
CA HIS A 78 -10.47 -9.52 -3.85
C HIS A 78 -11.03 -8.40 -4.74
N TRP A 79 -10.18 -7.65 -5.44
CA TRP A 79 -10.65 -6.56 -6.32
C TRP A 79 -11.29 -7.08 -7.61
N TYR A 80 -10.79 -8.19 -8.14
CA TYR A 80 -11.35 -8.80 -9.34
C TYR A 80 -12.79 -9.31 -9.10
N ARG A 81 -13.11 -9.72 -7.87
CA ARG A 81 -14.45 -10.15 -7.43
C ARG A 81 -14.77 -9.58 -6.04
N PRO A 82 -15.22 -8.32 -5.97
CA PRO A 82 -15.50 -7.63 -4.72
C PRO A 82 -16.60 -8.28 -3.88
#